data_AF-A0A3P8V6N1-F1
#
_entry.id   AF-A0A3P8V6N1-F1
#
_cell.length_a   1.000
_cell.length_b   1.000
_cell.length_c   1.000
_cell.angle_alpha   90.00
_cell.angle_beta   90.00
_cell.angle_gamma   90.00
#
_symmetry.space_group_name_H-M   'P 1'
#
loop_
_entity.id
_entity.type
_entity.pdbx_description
1 polymer ?
#
loop_
_entity_poly.entity_id
_entity_poly.type
_entity_poly.pdbx_seq_one_letter_code
_entity_poly.pdbx_strand_id
1 'polypeptide(L)' 'MSDTDSSEIHFKVKMTTHLKKLKQSYSQRQGVPMCTLRFLFEGQRIADDQTPKELGMEDDDAIEVYQEQTGGFWID' A
#
# COMPACT_ATOMS: atom_id res chain seq x y z
N MET A 1 -13.96 -20.41 -6.98
CA MET A 1 -13.32 -19.11 -7.23
C MET A 1 -13.93 -18.18 -6.21
N SER A 2 -13.32 -18.13 -5.03
CA SER A 2 -13.88 -17.45 -3.88
C SER A 2 -13.26 -16.06 -3.82
N ASP A 3 -14.10 -15.03 -3.86
CA ASP A 3 -13.81 -13.64 -3.50
C ASP A 3 -12.43 -13.43 -2.90
N THR A 4 -11.46 -13.01 -3.72
CA THR A 4 -10.47 -12.07 -3.21
C THR A 4 -11.24 -10.76 -3.03
N ASP A 5 -11.82 -10.60 -1.84
CA ASP A 5 -12.31 -9.31 -1.33
C ASP A 5 -11.23 -8.28 -1.68
N SER A 6 -11.49 -7.53 -2.75
CA SER A 6 -10.61 -6.46 -3.19
C SER A 6 -10.79 -5.39 -2.14
N SER A 7 -9.98 -5.47 -1.09
CA SER A 7 -9.91 -4.53 0.01
C SER A 7 -9.32 -3.21 -0.50
N GLU A 8 -10.07 -2.58 -1.40
CA GLU A 8 -9.80 -1.29 -2.00
C GLU A 8 -10.17 -0.21 -0.99
N ILE A 9 -9.23 0.71 -0.75
CA ILE A 9 -9.44 1.81 0.17
C ILE A 9 -9.11 3.10 -0.56
N HIS A 10 -10.12 3.93 -0.76
CA HIS A 10 -9.96 5.27 -1.32
C HIS A 10 -9.42 6.25 -0.28
N PHE A 11 -8.31 6.90 -0.59
CA PHE A 11 -7.74 7.97 0.20
C PHE A 11 -7.72 9.28 -0.58
N LYS A 12 -8.14 10.37 0.06
CA LYS A 12 -7.84 11.72 -0.43
C LYS A 12 -6.62 12.27 0.31
N VAL A 13 -5.51 12.39 -0.40
CA VAL A 13 -4.25 12.95 0.11
C VAL A 13 -3.85 14.18 -0.68
N LYS A 14 -3.12 15.11 -0.03
CA LYS A 14 -2.51 16.23 -0.76
C LYS A 14 -1.29 15.72 -1.52
N MET A 15 -1.03 16.30 -2.69
CA MET A 15 0.14 15.98 -3.52
C MET A 15 1.48 16.17 -2.80
N THR A 16 1.53 16.96 -1.72
CA THR A 16 2.72 17.22 -0.90
C THR A 16 2.81 16.36 0.37
N THR A 17 1.84 15.49 0.62
CA THR A 17 1.82 14.64 1.82
C THR A 17 2.70 13.42 1.59
N HIS A 18 3.59 13.11 2.54
CA HIS A 18 4.35 11.87 2.52
C HIS A 18 3.45 10.64 2.58
N LEU A 19 3.70 9.68 1.68
CA LEU A 19 2.90 8.47 1.53
C LEU A 19 3.03 7.50 2.71
N LYS A 20 4.03 7.66 3.58
CA LYS A 20 4.13 6.93 4.86
C LYS A 20 2.82 6.91 5.65
N LYS A 21 2.13 8.05 5.73
CA LYS A 21 0.86 8.15 6.48
C LYS A 21 -0.25 7.30 5.86
N LEU A 22 -0.31 7.27 4.53
CA LEU A 22 -1.26 6.45 3.78
C LEU A 22 -0.97 4.96 4.03
N LYS A 23 0.30 4.54 3.90
CA LYS A 23 0.71 3.15 4.15
C LYS A 23 0.38 2.69 5.56
N GLN A 24 0.67 3.53 6.57
CA GLN A 24 0.34 3.24 7.97
C GLN A 24 -1.17 3.12 8.18
N SER A 25 -1.96 4.02 7.59
CA SER A 25 -3.42 3.97 7.71
C SER A 25 -4.01 2.73 7.04
N TYR A 26 -3.49 2.33 5.86
CA TYR A 26 -3.88 1.10 5.18
C TYR A 26 -3.53 -0.14 6.01
N SER A 27 -2.27 -0.24 6.48
CA SER A 27 -1.79 -1.31 7.36
C SER A 27 -2.64 -1.47 8.62
N GLN A 28 -2.95 -0.36 9.30
CA GLN A 28 -3.81 -0.38 10.49
C GLN A 28 -5.23 -0.85 10.17
N ARG A 29 -5.79 -0.44 9.04
CA ARG A 29 -7.15 -0.82 8.62
C ARG A 29 -7.25 -2.29 8.21
N GLN A 30 -6.19 -2.82 7.61
CA GLN A 30 -6.06 -4.24 7.27
C GLN A 30 -5.68 -5.11 8.49
N GLY A 31 -5.25 -4.50 9.60
CA GLY A 31 -4.83 -5.24 10.80
C GLY A 31 -3.51 -6.00 10.63
N VAL A 32 -2.71 -5.65 9.62
CA VAL A 32 -1.41 -6.29 9.34
C VAL A 32 -0.29 -5.28 9.45
N PRO A 33 0.91 -5.66 9.92
CA PRO A 33 2.02 -4.73 10.05
C PRO A 33 2.51 -4.20 8.70
N MET A 34 2.86 -2.92 8.62
CA MET A 34 3.31 -2.28 7.37
C MET A 34 4.54 -2.97 6.75
N CYS A 35 5.39 -3.58 7.59
CA CYS A 35 6.57 -4.32 7.14
C CYS A 35 6.23 -5.59 6.34
N THR A 36 5.03 -6.15 6.49
CA THR A 36 4.57 -7.31 5.71
C THR A 36 3.79 -6.89 4.46
N LEU A 37 3.81 -5.60 4.10
CA LEU A 37 3.13 -5.07 2.93
C LEU A 37 4.13 -4.38 2.01
N ARG A 38 3.92 -4.56 0.71
CA ARG A 38 4.65 -3.90 -0.35
C ARG A 38 3.70 -3.00 -1.13
N PHE A 39 3.97 -1.70 -1.05
CA PHE A 39 3.24 -0.67 -1.77
C PHE A 39 3.97 -0.32 -3.06
N LEU A 40 3.31 -0.51 -4.20
CA LEU A 40 3.83 -0.27 -5.54
C LEU A 40 2.98 0.76 -6.26
N PHE A 41 3.63 1.65 -7.00
CA PHE A 41 3.00 2.53 -7.97
C PHE A 41 3.68 2.29 -9.32
N GLU A 42 2.90 1.95 -10.35
CA GLU A 42 3.42 1.55 -11.67
C GLU A 42 4.55 0.48 -11.59
N GLY A 43 4.41 -0.48 -10.66
CA GLY A 43 5.42 -1.50 -10.41
C GLY A 43 6.66 -1.05 -9.62
N GLN A 44 6.79 0.24 -9.28
CA GLN A 44 7.90 0.77 -8.49
C GLN A 44 7.55 0.83 -7.00
N ARG A 45 8.49 0.43 -6.14
CA ARG A 45 8.30 0.49 -4.68
C ARG A 45 8.29 1.94 -4.21
N ILE A 46 7.20 2.29 -3.54
CA ILE A 46 7.03 3.61 -2.94
C ILE A 46 7.89 3.68 -1.66
N ALA A 47 8.72 4.71 -1.53
CA ALA A 47 9.43 5.03 -0.29
C ALA A 47 8.53 5.78 0.70
N ASP A 48 8.91 5.85 1.97
CA ASP A 48 8.07 6.46 3.00
C ASP A 48 8.02 7.99 2.90
N ASP A 49 9.14 8.60 2.52
CA ASP A 49 9.30 10.04 2.33
C ASP A 49 8.85 10.53 0.94
N GLN A 50 8.44 9.62 0.05
CA GLN A 50 7.91 10.02 -1.25
C GLN A 50 6.52 10.63 -1.12
N THR A 51 6.26 11.61 -1.97
CA THR A 51 4.95 12.26 -2.12
C THR A 51 4.30 11.87 -3.44
N PRO A 52 2.95 11.96 -3.56
CA PRO A 52 2.27 11.73 -4.84
C PRO A 52 2.82 12.61 -5.96
N LYS A 53 3.19 13.85 -5.66
CA LYS A 53 3.80 14.78 -6.63
C LYS A 53 5.12 14.28 -7.20
N GLU A 54 5.97 13.69 -6.37
CA GLU A 54 7.27 13.17 -6.80
C GLU A 54 7.14 11.90 -7.64
N LEU A 55 6.10 11.11 -7.38
CA LEU A 55 5.75 9.94 -8.17
C LEU A 55 4.97 10.27 -9.44
N GLY A 56 4.55 11.53 -9.63
CA GLY A 56 3.75 11.92 -10.78
C GLY A 56 2.30 11.41 -10.76
N MET A 57 1.78 11.08 -9.57
CA MET A 57 0.41 10.59 -9.42
C MET A 57 -0.63 11.64 -9.81
N GLU A 58 -1.70 11.20 -10.45
CA GLU A 58 -2.88 11.96 -10.84
C GLU A 58 -4.10 11.58 -9.98
N ASP A 59 -5.23 12.23 -10.23
CA ASP A 59 -6.50 11.83 -9.60
C ASP A 59 -6.94 10.48 -10.20
N ASP A 60 -7.52 9.60 -9.38
CA ASP A 60 -7.92 8.23 -9.74
C ASP A 60 -6.77 7.20 -9.87
N ASP A 61 -5.51 7.61 -9.67
CA ASP A 61 -4.39 6.66 -9.64
C ASP A 61 -4.47 5.70 -8.44
N ALA A 62 -4.04 4.46 -8.68
CA ALA A 62 -4.07 3.38 -7.70
C ALA A 62 -2.67 2.96 -7.25
N ILE A 63 -2.55 2.63 -5.96
CA ILE A 63 -1.36 2.00 -5.38
C ILE A 63 -1.66 0.52 -5.21
N GLU A 64 -0.86 -0.33 -5.84
CA GLU A 64 -0.96 -1.77 -5.65
C GLU A 64 -0.33 -2.17 -4.32
N VAL A 65 -1.04 -2.99 -3.54
CA VAL A 65 -0.54 -3.49 -2.26
C VAL A 65 -0.49 -5.00 -2.28
N TYR A 66 0.71 -5.53 -2.08
CA TYR A 66 0.96 -6.96 -2.01
C TYR A 66 1.38 -7.34 -0.60
N GLN A 67 0.95 -8.51 -0.11
CA GLN A 67 1.57 -9.08 1.08
C GLN A 67 3.01 -9.48 0.72
N GLU A 68 3.97 -8.92 1.45
CA GLU A 68 5.35 -9.37 1.36
C GLU A 68 5.38 -10.80 1.91
N GLN A 69 5.70 -11.76 1.04
CA GLN A 69 5.71 -13.17 1.39
C GLN A 69 6.89 -13.44 2.33
N THR A 70 6.70 -13.20 3.63
CA THR A 70 7.49 -13.86 4.66
C THR A 70 7.13 -15.33 4.58
N GLY A 71 8.09 -16.15 4.11
CA GLY A 71 7.93 -17.58 3.87
C GLY A 71 7.12 -18.26 4.97
N GLY A 72 6.16 -19.08 4.56
CA GLY A 72 5.17 -19.70 5.43
C GLY A 72 5.82 -20.41 6.61
N PHE A 73 5.50 -19.95 7.82
CA PHE A 73 5.68 -20.74 9.02
C PHE A 73 4.53 -21.75 9.08
N TRP A 74 4.62 -22.78 8.24
CA TRP A 74 3.94 -24.04 8.52
C TRP A 74 4.72 -24.66 9.67
N ILE A 75 4.25 -24.43 10.88
CA ILE A 75 4.46 -25.44 11.93
C ILE A 75 3.17 -26.26 11.99
N ASP A 76 3.41 -27.57 11.86
CA ASP A 76 2.53 -28.72 12.05
C ASP A 76 1.22 -28.47 12.84
#